data_AF-A0A2W7MTM3-F1
#
_entry.id   AF-A0A2W7MTM3-F1
#
_cell.length_a   1.000
_cell.length_b   1.000
_cell.length_c   1.000
_cell.angle_alpha   90.00
_cell.angle_beta   90.00
_cell.angle_gamma   90.00
#
_symmetry.space_group_name_H-M   'P 1'
#
loop_
_entity.id
_entity.type
_entity.pdbx_description
1 polymer ?
#
loop_
_entity_poly.entity_id
_entity_poly.type
_entity_poly.pdbx_seq_one_letter_code
_entity_poly.pdbx_strand_id
1 'polypeptide(L)'
;MSAILEIDKYQRKIISVIFRFLIIGYSVFILSYCNSEFKWYYNAIAIIVYLVVYFFLNNKNMWISILRLINDYLFISYIIYQTGVNFFSLALLFAPVLNTHNHSGEKKSVILYVLPFLSLLLLDDGFNYWYSVAFLLFFSINSFDSLRSKYFRFQQRLNSVIDDFFISESSSNRPYKIYEGIIPILNNSGVLPQVISKIICLKVEGDKFVIVNGSFFVWNFEISDKKEFYSKLNNKTILFNIGISIDGRDSKNNLIHICPLNSHYYCYIFLSENNGNFDQFPYHLFSAKLMKPFFFRLSKVIDADLQQKKNEQLKLTELEEKINYVTNSVNSMHFIRNKLGPVKSYLAMVEDYNRSEDIDRKKKIEPYLTKERQKLNSSIAQILEKADYILKRSNNPFNVYKIELYGIQQLFSEIRRIWNYYFDTENFSLNWEVRKDRVKYDVKYNQIGMELVLTNWISNMSKYNTGLTGVEFKESTDFYNVTFFNTLNCTDIEGTKFVEEFNNTDRAEILVRNSRGLLEVKDFLNQMAIDAEMYLEEGKIYFSLNFKKYKYDENIDN
;
A
#
# COMPACT_ATOMS: atom_id res chain seq x y z
N MET A 1 18.14 -17.61 -8.88
CA MET A 1 17.22 -17.96 -10.00
C MET A 1 17.95 -18.54 -11.22
N SER A 2 19.17 -18.09 -11.57
CA SER A 2 19.99 -18.65 -12.67
C SER A 2 20.38 -20.12 -12.49
N ALA A 3 20.81 -20.53 -11.30
CA ALA A 3 21.22 -21.92 -11.02
C ALA A 3 20.06 -22.94 -11.18
N ILE A 4 18.85 -22.57 -10.77
CA ILE A 4 17.64 -23.43 -10.92
C ILE A 4 17.29 -23.61 -12.40
N LEU A 5 17.43 -22.55 -13.20
CA LEU A 5 17.22 -22.61 -14.65
C LEU A 5 18.28 -23.46 -15.37
N GLU A 6 19.52 -23.51 -14.87
CA GLU A 6 20.55 -24.39 -15.44
C GLU A 6 20.33 -25.85 -15.08
N ILE A 7 19.92 -26.15 -13.84
CA ILE A 7 19.58 -27.50 -13.39
C ILE A 7 18.41 -28.07 -14.20
N ASP A 8 17.33 -27.29 -14.39
CA ASP A 8 16.18 -27.69 -15.22
C ASP A 8 16.60 -27.93 -16.68
N LYS A 9 17.52 -27.12 -17.23
CA LYS A 9 18.06 -27.33 -18.58
C LYS A 9 18.84 -28.64 -18.72
N TYR A 10 19.62 -29.03 -17.72
CA TYR A 10 20.35 -30.30 -17.73
C TYR A 10 19.42 -31.50 -17.55
N GLN A 11 18.46 -31.41 -16.63
CA GLN A 11 17.46 -32.47 -16.42
C GLN A 11 16.68 -32.76 -17.70
N ARG A 12 16.19 -31.74 -18.41
CA ARG A 12 15.47 -31.93 -19.68
C ARG A 12 16.30 -32.63 -20.76
N LYS A 13 17.62 -32.37 -20.85
CA LYS A 13 18.50 -33.07 -21.80
C LYS A 13 18.63 -34.56 -21.47
N ILE A 14 18.80 -34.88 -20.19
CA ILE A 14 18.91 -36.27 -19.73
C ILE A 14 17.61 -37.03 -19.99
N ILE A 15 16.47 -36.47 -19.61
CA ILE A 15 15.14 -37.08 -19.83
C ILE A 15 14.88 -37.23 -21.33
N SER A 16 15.29 -36.25 -22.15
CA SER A 16 15.20 -36.31 -23.61
C SER A 16 15.94 -37.52 -24.18
N VAL A 17 17.17 -37.80 -23.74
CA VAL A 17 17.96 -38.94 -24.21
C VAL A 17 17.36 -40.28 -23.74
N ILE A 18 17.00 -40.37 -22.46
CA ILE A 18 16.37 -41.58 -21.88
C ILE A 18 15.09 -41.96 -22.64
N PHE A 19 14.28 -40.97 -23.01
CA PHE A 19 13.06 -41.21 -23.76
C PHE A 19 13.30 -41.85 -25.13
N ARG A 20 14.37 -41.49 -25.85
CA ARG A 20 14.67 -42.10 -27.16
C ARG A 20 15.18 -43.52 -27.03
N PHE A 21 15.94 -43.82 -25.98
CA PHE A 21 16.28 -45.19 -25.65
C PHE A 21 15.03 -46.03 -25.32
N LEU A 22 14.02 -45.44 -24.66
CA LEU A 22 12.73 -46.11 -24.44
C LEU A 22 11.98 -46.36 -25.75
N ILE A 23 11.92 -45.39 -26.67
CA ILE A 23 11.30 -45.58 -28.00
C ILE A 23 12.00 -46.73 -28.74
N ILE A 24 13.33 -46.73 -28.79
CA ILE A 24 14.11 -47.77 -29.48
C ILE A 24 13.87 -49.13 -28.82
N GLY A 25 13.98 -49.21 -27.49
CA GLY A 25 13.76 -50.46 -26.74
C GLY A 25 12.36 -51.03 -26.94
N TYR A 26 11.34 -50.17 -26.89
CA TYR A 26 9.94 -50.59 -27.13
C TYR A 26 9.70 -50.99 -28.59
N SER A 27 10.36 -50.32 -29.55
CA SER A 27 10.27 -50.66 -30.97
C SER A 27 10.91 -52.02 -31.27
N VAL A 28 12.07 -52.32 -30.67
CA VAL A 28 12.72 -53.65 -30.78
C VAL A 28 11.84 -54.75 -30.18
N PHE A 29 11.18 -54.48 -29.06
CA PHE A 29 10.19 -55.39 -28.48
C PHE A 29 9.03 -55.68 -29.44
N ILE A 30 8.42 -54.64 -30.02
CA ILE A 30 7.31 -54.79 -30.99
C ILE A 30 7.74 -55.59 -32.22
N LEU A 31 8.88 -55.27 -32.82
CA LEU A 31 9.42 -55.99 -33.98
C LEU A 31 9.69 -57.47 -33.69
N SER A 32 10.09 -57.80 -32.46
CA SER A 32 10.37 -59.18 -32.04
C SER A 32 9.09 -59.96 -31.74
N TYR A 33 8.05 -59.30 -31.22
CA TYR A 33 6.81 -59.94 -30.79
C TYR A 33 5.79 -60.10 -31.92
N CYS A 34 5.65 -59.11 -32.81
CA CYS A 34 4.64 -59.09 -33.87
C CYS A 34 5.10 -59.72 -35.19
N ASN A 35 6.34 -60.21 -35.28
CA ASN A 35 7.04 -60.63 -36.51
C ASN A 35 7.14 -59.50 -37.56
N SER A 36 8.36 -59.04 -37.83
CA SER A 36 8.60 -57.98 -38.80
C SER A 36 8.54 -58.46 -40.25
N GLU A 37 7.88 -57.69 -41.12
CA GLU A 37 7.92 -57.93 -42.58
C GLU A 37 9.34 -57.82 -43.17
N PHE A 38 10.16 -56.90 -42.64
CA PHE A 38 11.53 -56.71 -43.11
C PHE A 38 12.55 -57.54 -42.31
N LYS A 39 13.66 -57.85 -42.97
CA LYS A 39 14.82 -58.50 -42.33
C LYS A 39 15.46 -57.57 -41.31
N TRP A 40 15.97 -58.15 -40.21
CA TRP A 40 16.55 -57.42 -39.06
C TRP A 40 17.62 -56.37 -39.41
N TYR A 41 18.40 -56.56 -40.48
CA TYR A 41 19.43 -55.60 -40.88
C TYR A 41 18.85 -54.26 -41.36
N TYR A 42 17.68 -54.24 -42.00
CA TYR A 42 17.01 -52.99 -42.38
C TYR A 42 16.55 -52.21 -41.14
N ASN A 43 16.09 -52.93 -40.11
CA ASN A 43 15.68 -52.33 -38.84
C ASN A 43 16.89 -51.79 -38.05
N ALA A 44 18.04 -52.46 -38.10
CA ALA A 44 19.28 -51.94 -37.53
C ALA A 44 19.73 -50.62 -38.22
N ILE A 45 19.64 -50.56 -39.55
CA ILE A 45 19.94 -49.34 -40.32
C ILE A 45 18.97 -48.20 -39.93
N ALA A 46 17.67 -48.48 -39.84
CA ALA A 46 16.67 -47.49 -39.45
C ALA A 46 16.93 -46.91 -38.05
N ILE A 47 17.33 -47.73 -37.07
CA ILE A 47 17.70 -47.28 -35.72
C ILE A 47 18.95 -46.39 -35.76
N ILE A 48 19.96 -46.75 -36.56
CA ILE A 48 21.18 -45.94 -36.71
C ILE A 48 20.85 -44.58 -37.34
N VAL A 49 20.07 -44.56 -38.42
CA VAL A 49 19.62 -43.32 -39.08
C VAL A 49 18.85 -42.44 -38.09
N TYR A 50 17.92 -43.02 -37.33
CA TYR A 50 17.14 -42.32 -36.32
C TYR A 50 18.04 -41.64 -35.26
N LEU A 51 19.04 -42.37 -34.74
CA LEU A 51 20.00 -41.83 -33.76
C LEU A 51 20.87 -40.73 -34.36
N VAL A 52 21.39 -40.90 -35.57
CA VAL A 52 22.22 -39.91 -36.26
C VAL A 52 21.44 -38.61 -36.48
N VAL A 53 20.21 -38.71 -37.00
CA VAL A 53 19.32 -37.55 -37.20
C VAL A 53 19.00 -36.88 -35.86
N TYR A 54 18.78 -37.64 -34.79
CA TYR A 54 18.58 -37.09 -33.44
C TYR A 54 19.81 -36.30 -32.94
N PHE A 55 21.02 -36.84 -33.10
CA PHE A 55 22.25 -36.16 -32.68
C PHE A 55 22.45 -34.82 -33.41
N PHE A 56 22.17 -34.76 -34.71
CA PHE A 56 22.21 -33.51 -35.48
C PHE A 56 21.14 -32.51 -35.03
N LEU A 57 19.97 -32.99 -34.61
CA LEU A 57 18.85 -32.16 -34.17
C LEU A 57 18.89 -31.85 -32.65
N ASN A 58 19.96 -32.14 -31.91
CA ASN A 58 20.01 -31.92 -30.46
C ASN A 58 20.11 -30.43 -30.03
N ASN A 59 20.13 -29.49 -30.99
CA ASN A 59 20.20 -28.05 -30.73
C ASN A 59 18.84 -27.41 -30.41
N LYS A 60 18.87 -26.35 -29.60
CA LYS A 60 17.71 -25.80 -28.85
C LYS A 60 16.74 -24.89 -29.62
N ASN A 61 16.88 -24.70 -30.93
CA ASN A 61 15.95 -23.81 -31.64
C ASN A 61 14.54 -24.42 -31.68
N MET A 62 13.51 -23.59 -31.51
CA MET A 62 12.10 -24.00 -31.50
C MET A 62 11.72 -24.84 -32.72
N TRP A 63 12.22 -24.46 -33.90
CA TRP A 63 12.09 -25.20 -35.16
C TRP A 63 12.74 -26.59 -35.13
N ILE A 64 13.91 -26.71 -34.50
CA ILE A 64 14.63 -27.97 -34.35
C ILE A 64 13.86 -28.92 -33.42
N SER A 65 13.14 -28.39 -32.42
CA SER A 65 12.29 -29.21 -31.54
C SER A 65 11.12 -29.87 -32.28
N ILE A 66 10.52 -29.15 -33.24
CA ILE A 66 9.46 -29.68 -34.10
C ILE A 66 10.03 -30.75 -35.04
N LEU A 67 11.20 -30.51 -35.64
CA LEU A 67 11.87 -31.51 -36.50
C LEU A 67 12.23 -32.79 -35.75
N ARG A 68 12.65 -32.69 -34.47
CA ARG A 68 12.86 -33.88 -33.63
C ARG A 68 11.57 -34.69 -33.44
N LEU A 69 10.46 -34.01 -33.17
CA LEU A 69 9.16 -34.65 -33.02
C LEU A 69 8.74 -35.36 -34.32
N ILE A 70 8.95 -34.73 -35.47
CA ILE A 70 8.69 -35.35 -36.79
C ILE A 70 9.56 -36.58 -36.97
N ASN A 71 10.85 -36.53 -36.64
CA ASN A 71 11.76 -37.69 -36.70
C ASN A 71 11.29 -38.84 -35.81
N ASP A 72 10.82 -38.54 -34.59
CA ASP A 72 10.27 -39.53 -33.67
C ASP A 72 9.01 -40.20 -34.26
N TYR A 73 8.09 -39.43 -34.85
CA TYR A 73 6.89 -40.00 -35.49
C TYR A 73 7.17 -40.72 -36.82
N LEU A 74 8.16 -40.29 -37.61
CA LEU A 74 8.59 -41.01 -38.82
C LEU A 74 9.16 -42.38 -38.46
N PHE A 75 10.01 -42.45 -37.44
CA PHE A 75 10.55 -43.72 -36.94
C PHE A 75 9.43 -44.62 -36.41
N ILE A 76 8.53 -44.08 -35.58
CA ILE A 76 7.37 -44.84 -35.08
C ILE A 76 6.51 -45.34 -36.24
N SER A 77 6.19 -44.49 -37.22
CA SER A 77 5.38 -44.87 -38.38
C SER A 77 6.02 -46.00 -39.19
N TYR A 78 7.35 -45.98 -39.36
CA TYR A 78 8.11 -47.04 -40.03
C TYR A 78 8.03 -48.40 -39.29
N ILE A 79 8.03 -48.38 -37.96
CA ILE A 79 7.86 -49.60 -37.14
C ILE A 79 6.43 -50.13 -37.28
N ILE A 80 5.43 -49.24 -37.23
CA ILE A 80 4.02 -49.63 -37.30
C ILE A 80 3.64 -50.18 -38.67
N TYR A 81 4.20 -49.61 -39.75
CA TYR A 81 4.03 -50.13 -41.10
C TYR A 81 4.39 -51.62 -41.21
N GLN A 82 5.45 -52.06 -40.52
CA GLN A 82 5.91 -53.46 -40.58
C GLN A 82 5.13 -54.44 -39.72
N THR A 83 4.41 -53.96 -38.70
CA THR A 83 3.77 -54.81 -37.69
C THR A 83 2.25 -54.70 -37.67
N GLY A 84 1.70 -53.80 -38.48
CA GLY A 84 0.28 -53.45 -38.49
C GLY A 84 -0.16 -52.62 -37.27
N VAL A 85 -1.42 -52.19 -37.32
CA VAL A 85 -2.07 -51.43 -36.24
C VAL A 85 -2.65 -52.41 -35.21
N ASN A 86 -1.97 -52.51 -34.07
CA ASN A 86 -2.26 -53.36 -32.91
C ASN A 86 -2.21 -52.52 -31.63
N PHE A 87 -2.67 -53.06 -30.50
CA PHE A 87 -2.63 -52.36 -29.21
C PHE A 87 -1.23 -51.82 -28.84
N PHE A 88 -0.18 -52.61 -29.09
CA PHE A 88 1.21 -52.22 -28.81
C PHE A 88 1.71 -51.08 -29.72
N SER A 89 1.30 -51.04 -30.99
CA SER A 89 1.66 -49.93 -31.89
C SER A 89 0.90 -48.65 -31.58
N LEU A 90 -0.37 -48.75 -31.14
CA LEU A 90 -1.10 -47.62 -30.59
C LEU A 90 -0.43 -47.05 -29.33
N ALA A 91 0.05 -47.91 -28.42
CA ALA A 91 0.80 -47.48 -27.23
C ALA A 91 2.09 -46.73 -27.60
N LEU A 92 2.80 -47.18 -28.64
CA LEU A 92 4.00 -46.49 -29.14
C LEU A 92 3.68 -45.10 -29.72
N LEU A 93 2.54 -44.92 -30.40
CA LEU A 93 2.09 -43.62 -30.92
C LEU A 93 1.75 -42.60 -29.81
N PHE A 94 1.28 -43.08 -28.66
CA PHE A 94 1.02 -42.22 -27.50
C PHE A 94 2.28 -41.84 -26.73
N ALA A 95 3.41 -42.54 -26.91
CA ALA A 95 4.63 -42.29 -26.13
C ALA A 95 5.16 -40.84 -26.28
N PRO A 96 5.23 -40.22 -27.48
CA PRO A 96 5.63 -38.81 -27.61
C PRO A 96 4.59 -37.83 -27.04
N VAL A 97 3.31 -38.20 -27.01
CA VAL A 97 2.23 -37.42 -26.37
C VAL A 97 2.38 -37.41 -24.85
N LEU A 98 2.74 -38.55 -24.25
CA LEU A 98 3.02 -38.62 -22.81
C LEU A 98 4.28 -37.82 -22.44
N ASN A 99 5.24 -37.72 -23.35
CA ASN A 99 6.48 -36.97 -23.15
C ASN A 99 6.44 -35.51 -23.65
N THR A 100 5.26 -34.89 -23.69
CA THR A 100 5.08 -33.49 -24.19
C THR A 100 6.05 -32.47 -23.61
N HIS A 101 6.48 -32.65 -22.35
CA HIS A 101 7.37 -31.73 -21.63
C HIS A 101 8.76 -31.59 -22.29
N ASN A 102 9.23 -32.63 -23.00
CA ASN A 102 10.53 -32.64 -23.66
C ASN A 102 10.54 -32.05 -25.07
N HIS A 103 9.41 -32.09 -25.78
CA HIS A 103 9.33 -31.64 -27.18
C HIS A 103 8.79 -30.21 -27.35
N SER A 104 7.99 -29.72 -26.39
CA SER A 104 7.23 -28.48 -26.56
C SER A 104 7.58 -27.34 -25.59
N GLY A 105 8.52 -27.56 -24.66
CA GLY A 105 8.90 -26.53 -23.70
C GLY A 105 7.70 -26.02 -22.90
N GLU A 106 7.57 -24.70 -22.73
CA GLU A 106 6.46 -24.11 -21.96
C GLU A 106 5.11 -24.07 -22.70
N LYS A 107 5.09 -24.24 -24.03
CA LYS A 107 3.87 -24.18 -24.85
C LYS A 107 3.69 -25.50 -25.61
N LYS A 108 2.77 -26.34 -25.13
CA LYS A 108 2.37 -27.59 -25.78
C LYS A 108 1.92 -27.29 -27.23
N SER A 109 2.65 -27.81 -28.22
CA SER A 109 2.33 -27.61 -29.64
C SER A 109 1.14 -28.48 -30.04
N VAL A 110 0.20 -27.93 -30.80
CA VAL A 110 -0.94 -28.67 -31.36
C VAL A 110 -0.47 -29.83 -32.27
N ILE A 111 0.72 -29.68 -32.88
CA ILE A 111 1.35 -30.65 -33.76
C ILE A 111 1.57 -32.02 -33.07
N LEU A 112 1.74 -32.06 -31.75
CA LEU A 112 1.86 -33.31 -30.96
C LEU A 112 0.64 -34.22 -31.06
N TYR A 113 -0.53 -33.67 -31.33
CA TYR A 113 -1.78 -34.44 -31.44
C TYR A 113 -2.19 -34.68 -32.89
N VAL A 114 -1.69 -33.86 -33.82
CA VAL A 114 -1.96 -33.98 -35.26
C VAL A 114 -1.07 -35.02 -35.92
N LEU A 115 0.22 -35.08 -35.58
CA LEU A 115 1.16 -36.07 -36.15
C LEU A 115 0.79 -37.54 -35.89
N PRO A 116 0.40 -37.98 -34.67
CA PRO A 116 -0.01 -39.36 -34.46
C PRO A 116 -1.30 -39.72 -35.20
N PHE A 117 -2.20 -38.74 -35.38
CA PHE A 117 -3.41 -38.89 -36.18
C PHE A 117 -3.08 -39.05 -37.67
N LEU A 118 -2.17 -38.21 -38.20
CA LEU A 118 -1.69 -38.33 -39.59
C LEU A 118 -0.97 -39.66 -39.84
N SER A 119 -0.16 -40.15 -38.90
CA SER A 119 0.49 -41.46 -39.05
C SER A 119 -0.51 -42.61 -39.09
N LEU A 120 -1.60 -42.54 -38.33
CA LEU A 120 -2.64 -43.57 -38.38
C LEU A 120 -3.44 -43.52 -39.69
N LEU A 121 -3.74 -42.31 -40.20
CA LEU A 121 -4.43 -42.13 -41.47
C LEU A 121 -3.63 -42.68 -42.66
N LEU A 122 -2.30 -42.56 -42.60
CA LEU A 122 -1.40 -43.07 -43.66
C LEU A 122 -1.13 -44.59 -43.59
N LEU A 123 -1.42 -45.25 -42.46
CA LEU A 123 -1.01 -46.64 -42.21
C LEU A 123 -2.18 -47.63 -42.13
N ASP A 124 -3.43 -47.17 -42.03
CA ASP A 124 -4.62 -48.01 -41.91
C ASP A 124 -5.57 -47.82 -43.11
N ASP A 125 -5.58 -48.78 -44.04
CA ASP A 125 -6.45 -48.80 -45.21
C ASP A 125 -7.96 -48.89 -44.85
N GLY A 126 -8.28 -49.27 -43.59
CA GLY A 126 -9.64 -49.39 -43.03
C GLY A 126 -9.94 -48.39 -41.91
N PHE A 127 -9.38 -47.18 -41.99
CA PHE A 127 -9.32 -46.18 -40.91
C PHE A 127 -10.56 -46.11 -40.02
N ASN A 128 -10.39 -46.52 -38.76
CA ASN A 128 -11.44 -46.44 -37.75
C ASN A 128 -11.42 -45.08 -37.02
N TYR A 129 -12.43 -44.25 -37.28
CA TYR A 129 -12.60 -42.92 -36.66
C TYR A 129 -12.60 -42.94 -35.13
N TRP A 130 -12.90 -44.07 -34.47
CA TRP A 130 -12.89 -44.21 -33.02
C TRP A 130 -11.51 -43.93 -32.39
N TYR A 131 -10.40 -44.13 -33.11
CA TYR A 131 -9.06 -43.78 -32.61
C TYR A 131 -8.91 -42.28 -32.34
N SER A 132 -9.62 -41.42 -33.08
CA SER A 132 -9.62 -39.95 -32.90
C SER A 132 -10.12 -39.52 -31.53
N VAL A 133 -11.03 -40.29 -30.92
CA VAL A 133 -11.63 -39.99 -29.61
C VAL A 133 -10.56 -39.99 -28.52
N ALA A 134 -9.63 -40.96 -28.56
CA ALA A 134 -8.53 -41.01 -27.60
C ALA A 134 -7.62 -39.78 -27.71
N PHE A 135 -7.27 -39.35 -28.92
CA PHE A 135 -6.46 -38.14 -29.13
C PHE A 135 -7.18 -36.87 -28.67
N LEU A 136 -8.48 -36.73 -28.94
CA LEU A 136 -9.30 -35.61 -28.46
C LEU A 136 -9.38 -35.58 -26.92
N LEU A 137 -9.50 -36.72 -26.26
CA LEU A 137 -9.47 -36.82 -24.80
C LEU A 137 -8.11 -36.39 -24.24
N PHE A 138 -7.01 -36.90 -24.78
CA PHE A 138 -5.66 -36.49 -24.35
C PHE A 138 -5.38 -35.01 -24.63
N PHE A 139 -5.86 -34.47 -25.76
CA PHE A 139 -5.78 -33.06 -26.07
C PHE A 139 -6.57 -32.22 -25.05
N SER A 140 -7.76 -32.67 -24.68
CA SER A 140 -8.62 -32.00 -23.70
C SER A 140 -7.96 -31.98 -22.31
N ILE A 141 -7.48 -33.13 -21.82
CA ILE A 141 -6.75 -33.24 -20.54
C ILE A 141 -5.52 -32.32 -20.52
N ASN A 142 -4.73 -32.32 -21.58
CA ASN A 142 -3.54 -31.48 -21.65
C ASN A 142 -3.87 -29.99 -21.78
N SER A 143 -5.00 -29.64 -22.39
CA SER A 143 -5.49 -28.27 -22.45
C SER A 143 -5.90 -27.77 -21.06
N PHE A 144 -6.56 -28.61 -20.25
CA PHE A 144 -6.84 -28.29 -18.85
C PHE A 144 -5.56 -28.07 -18.03
N ASP A 145 -4.53 -28.89 -18.23
CA ASP A 145 -3.23 -28.72 -17.56
C ASP A 145 -2.52 -27.41 -17.98
N SER A 146 -2.61 -27.04 -19.26
CA SER A 146 -2.10 -25.75 -19.75
C SER A 146 -2.84 -24.56 -19.12
N LEU A 147 -4.17 -24.62 -19.03
CA LEU A 147 -4.99 -23.62 -18.36
C LEU A 147 -4.64 -23.51 -16.86
N ARG A 148 -4.49 -24.65 -16.17
CA ARG A 148 -4.05 -24.70 -14.77
C ARG A 148 -2.67 -24.07 -14.58
N SER A 149 -1.73 -24.35 -15.47
CA SER A 149 -0.38 -23.78 -15.45
C SER A 149 -0.39 -22.26 -15.66
N LYS A 150 -1.22 -21.76 -16.59
CA LYS A 150 -1.41 -20.31 -16.79
C LYS A 150 -1.96 -19.65 -15.54
N TYR A 151 -2.97 -20.26 -14.92
CA TYR A 151 -3.54 -19.78 -13.65
C TYR A 151 -2.49 -19.70 -12.54
N PHE A 152 -1.73 -20.78 -12.34
CA PHE A 152 -0.69 -20.82 -11.30
C PHE A 152 0.36 -19.73 -11.52
N ARG A 153 0.85 -19.56 -12.76
CA ARG A 153 1.80 -18.49 -13.11
C ARG A 153 1.22 -17.09 -12.88
N PHE A 154 -0.05 -16.88 -13.20
CA PHE A 154 -0.73 -15.60 -12.95
C PHE A 154 -0.78 -15.28 -11.45
N GLN A 155 -1.21 -16.24 -10.62
CA GLN A 155 -1.21 -16.07 -9.16
C GLN A 155 0.18 -15.84 -8.59
N GLN A 156 1.18 -16.56 -9.09
CA GLN A 156 2.56 -16.42 -8.63
C GLN A 156 3.11 -15.03 -8.96
N ARG A 157 2.85 -14.51 -10.16
CA ARG A 157 3.25 -13.15 -10.56
C ARG A 157 2.54 -12.07 -9.74
N LEU A 158 1.26 -12.24 -9.43
CA LEU A 158 0.57 -11.30 -8.56
C LEU A 158 1.14 -11.33 -7.14
N ASN A 159 1.35 -12.52 -6.56
CA ASN A 159 1.90 -12.65 -5.22
C ASN A 159 3.33 -12.13 -5.11
N SER A 160 4.17 -12.30 -6.14
CA SER A 160 5.52 -11.75 -6.13
C SER A 160 5.52 -10.23 -6.02
N VAL A 161 4.52 -9.52 -6.56
CA VAL A 161 4.41 -8.06 -6.38
C VAL A 161 4.23 -7.68 -4.91
N ILE A 162 3.46 -8.46 -4.14
CA ILE A 162 3.33 -8.24 -2.68
C ILE A 162 4.67 -8.53 -2.00
N ASP A 163 5.30 -9.65 -2.33
CA ASP A 163 6.55 -10.06 -1.71
C ASP A 163 7.67 -9.03 -1.98
N ASP A 164 7.83 -8.60 -3.24
CA ASP A 164 8.81 -7.60 -3.68
C ASP A 164 8.58 -6.24 -2.98
N PHE A 165 7.31 -5.85 -2.81
CA PHE A 165 6.94 -4.62 -2.11
C PHE A 165 7.37 -4.61 -0.64
N PHE A 166 7.34 -5.76 0.04
CA PHE A 166 7.78 -5.86 1.43
C PHE A 166 9.28 -6.04 1.59
N ILE A 167 9.95 -6.64 0.59
CA ILE A 167 11.39 -6.85 0.61
C ILE A 167 12.14 -5.54 0.31
N SER A 168 11.59 -4.66 -0.52
CA SER A 168 12.23 -3.38 -0.82
C SER A 168 11.90 -2.32 0.24
N GLU A 169 12.91 -1.93 1.03
CA GLU A 169 12.78 -0.92 2.11
C GLU A 169 12.22 0.42 1.60
N SER A 170 12.48 0.77 0.34
CA SER A 170 12.02 2.03 -0.28
C SER A 170 10.54 2.04 -0.69
N SER A 171 9.85 0.90 -0.69
CA SER A 171 8.43 0.82 -1.05
C SER A 171 7.48 0.74 0.14
N SER A 172 7.93 0.35 1.33
CA SER A 172 7.07 0.24 2.54
C SER A 172 6.30 1.54 2.83
N ASN A 173 6.93 2.70 2.63
CA ASN A 173 6.31 4.01 2.83
C ASN A 173 5.42 4.50 1.67
N ARG A 174 5.28 3.72 0.58
CA ARG A 174 4.56 4.12 -0.65
C ARG A 174 3.61 3.00 -1.12
N PRO A 175 2.54 2.69 -0.36
CA PRO A 175 1.63 1.57 -0.63
C PRO A 175 0.89 1.66 -1.97
N TYR A 176 0.80 2.84 -2.58
CA TYR A 176 0.23 3.01 -3.93
C TYR A 176 1.03 2.30 -5.03
N LYS A 177 2.35 2.12 -4.85
CA LYS A 177 3.23 1.47 -5.84
C LYS A 177 2.88 0.01 -6.09
N ILE A 178 2.21 -0.64 -5.14
CA ILE A 178 1.69 -2.00 -5.31
C ILE A 178 0.81 -2.08 -6.57
N TYR A 179 0.01 -1.05 -6.85
CA TYR A 179 -0.87 -1.04 -8.02
C TYR A 179 -0.14 -0.86 -9.34
N GLU A 180 1.02 -0.20 -9.37
CA GLU A 180 1.87 -0.08 -10.56
C GLU A 180 2.34 -1.46 -11.05
N GLY A 181 2.59 -2.40 -10.12
CA GLY A 181 2.91 -3.78 -10.44
C GLY A 181 1.69 -4.64 -10.80
N ILE A 182 0.55 -4.44 -10.13
CA ILE A 182 -0.67 -5.25 -10.33
C ILE A 182 -1.34 -4.95 -11.68
N ILE A 183 -1.53 -3.68 -12.03
CA ILE A 183 -2.33 -3.26 -13.20
C ILE A 183 -1.81 -3.89 -14.51
N PRO A 184 -0.50 -3.87 -14.82
CA PRO A 184 0.04 -4.53 -16.01
C PRO A 184 -0.19 -6.04 -16.01
N ILE A 185 -0.12 -6.71 -14.86
CA ILE A 185 -0.35 -8.16 -14.76
C ILE A 185 -1.82 -8.48 -15.05
N LEU A 186 -2.75 -7.71 -14.51
CA LEU A 186 -4.18 -7.87 -14.77
C LEU A 186 -4.49 -7.65 -16.25
N ASN A 187 -4.01 -6.56 -16.85
CA ASN A 187 -4.25 -6.22 -18.25
C ASN A 187 -3.65 -7.25 -19.22
N ASN A 188 -2.45 -7.77 -18.95
CA ASN A 188 -1.79 -8.77 -19.81
C ASN A 188 -2.36 -10.19 -19.66
N SER A 189 -3.06 -10.47 -18.57
CA SER A 189 -3.58 -11.82 -18.28
C SER A 189 -4.84 -12.18 -19.07
N GLY A 190 -5.57 -11.18 -19.56
CA GLY A 190 -6.90 -11.37 -20.17
C GLY A 190 -7.95 -11.92 -19.19
N VAL A 191 -7.69 -11.86 -17.88
CA VAL A 191 -8.64 -12.32 -16.83
C VAL A 191 -9.85 -11.40 -16.77
N LEU A 192 -9.66 -10.11 -17.08
CA LEU A 192 -10.73 -9.13 -17.13
C LEU A 192 -11.03 -8.76 -18.59
N PRO A 193 -12.31 -8.52 -18.92
CA PRO A 193 -12.72 -8.18 -20.29
C PRO A 193 -12.22 -6.82 -20.75
N GLN A 194 -11.67 -6.00 -19.84
CA GLN A 194 -11.23 -4.64 -20.12
C GLN A 194 -9.89 -4.31 -19.52
N VAL A 195 -9.27 -3.31 -20.13
CA VAL A 195 -8.07 -2.66 -19.63
C VAL A 195 -8.44 -1.80 -18.43
N ILE A 196 -7.85 -2.12 -17.28
CA ILE A 196 -7.92 -1.31 -16.07
C ILE A 196 -6.91 -0.19 -16.20
N SER A 197 -7.35 1.04 -15.95
CA SER A 197 -6.46 2.20 -15.82
C SER A 197 -6.08 2.46 -14.37
N LYS A 198 -7.04 2.33 -13.44
CA LYS A 198 -6.88 2.74 -12.04
C LYS A 198 -7.60 1.79 -11.09
N ILE A 199 -7.04 1.64 -9.89
CA ILE A 199 -7.58 0.87 -8.77
C ILE A 199 -7.69 1.76 -7.53
N ILE A 200 -8.80 1.64 -6.79
CA ILE A 200 -9.03 2.27 -5.48
C ILE A 200 -9.38 1.17 -4.47
N CYS A 201 -8.88 1.27 -3.25
CA CYS A 201 -9.19 0.38 -2.15
C CYS A 201 -9.95 1.13 -1.05
N LEU A 202 -11.14 0.63 -0.74
CA LEU A 202 -11.98 1.12 0.35
C LEU A 202 -12.04 0.09 1.47
N LYS A 203 -11.96 0.54 2.72
CA LYS A 203 -12.39 -0.23 3.88
C LYS A 203 -13.80 0.19 4.26
N VAL A 204 -14.69 -0.77 4.42
CA VAL A 204 -16.08 -0.57 4.80
C VAL A 204 -16.33 -1.24 6.14
N GLU A 205 -16.74 -0.47 7.13
CA GLU A 205 -17.01 -0.91 8.50
C GLU A 205 -18.36 -0.36 8.95
N GLY A 206 -19.38 -1.22 9.04
CA GLY A 206 -20.77 -0.78 9.19
C GLY A 206 -21.17 0.16 8.04
N ASP A 207 -21.71 1.33 8.39
CA ASP A 207 -22.10 2.38 7.44
C ASP A 207 -20.95 3.37 7.11
N LYS A 208 -19.71 3.04 7.47
CA LYS A 208 -18.53 3.87 7.23
C LYS A 208 -17.74 3.32 6.05
N PHE A 209 -17.29 4.20 5.16
CA PHE A 209 -16.30 3.87 4.14
C PHE A 209 -15.09 4.78 4.32
N VAL A 210 -13.90 4.19 4.24
CA VAL A 210 -12.62 4.89 4.36
C VAL A 210 -11.79 4.52 3.15
N ILE A 211 -11.33 5.52 2.40
CA ILE A 211 -10.34 5.28 1.35
C ILE A 211 -9.01 4.96 2.01
N VAL A 212 -8.52 3.75 1.79
CA VAL A 212 -7.28 3.29 2.40
C VAL A 212 -6.08 3.51 1.47
N ASN A 213 -6.26 3.20 0.20
CA ASN A 213 -5.20 3.26 -0.79
C ASN A 213 -5.76 3.39 -2.20
N GLY A 214 -4.95 3.82 -3.15
CA GLY A 214 -5.31 3.87 -4.56
C GLY A 214 -4.08 4.02 -5.45
N SER A 215 -4.23 3.62 -6.71
CA SER A 215 -3.25 3.88 -7.77
C SER A 215 -3.08 5.37 -8.12
N PHE A 216 -4.01 6.19 -7.65
CA PHE A 216 -3.97 7.65 -7.76
C PHE A 216 -4.58 8.24 -6.49
N PHE A 217 -4.25 9.50 -6.25
CA PHE A 217 -4.79 10.23 -5.12
C PHE A 217 -6.27 10.57 -5.34
N VAL A 218 -7.14 10.17 -4.40
CA VAL A 218 -8.57 10.47 -4.44
C VAL A 218 -8.88 11.53 -3.41
N TRP A 219 -9.35 12.68 -3.87
CA TRP A 219 -9.65 13.81 -3.03
C TRP A 219 -11.05 13.71 -2.44
N ASN A 220 -12.05 13.56 -3.32
CA ASN A 220 -13.44 13.37 -2.94
C ASN A 220 -13.98 12.07 -3.54
N PHE A 221 -14.77 11.35 -2.74
CA PHE A 221 -15.38 10.10 -3.16
C PHE A 221 -16.81 10.00 -2.64
N GLU A 222 -17.76 9.84 -3.56
CA GLU A 222 -19.17 9.73 -3.23
C GLU A 222 -19.80 8.52 -3.93
N ILE A 223 -20.70 7.84 -3.22
CA ILE A 223 -21.52 6.75 -3.76
C ILE A 223 -22.96 7.27 -3.86
N SER A 224 -23.54 7.26 -5.06
CA SER A 224 -24.87 7.84 -5.32
C SER A 224 -26.00 7.11 -4.58
N ASP A 225 -25.93 5.78 -4.45
CA ASP A 225 -26.90 4.98 -3.69
C ASP A 225 -26.19 4.10 -2.64
N LYS A 226 -26.00 4.67 -1.45
CA LYS A 226 -25.38 3.96 -0.31
C LYS A 226 -26.22 2.75 0.14
N LYS A 227 -27.55 2.86 0.14
CA LYS A 227 -28.42 1.77 0.64
C LYS A 227 -28.34 0.54 -0.25
N GLU A 228 -28.39 0.74 -1.56
CA GLU A 228 -28.25 -0.35 -2.52
C GLU A 228 -26.85 -1.00 -2.41
N PHE A 229 -25.80 -0.18 -2.26
CA PHE A 229 -24.42 -0.66 -2.08
C PHE A 229 -24.28 -1.61 -0.87
N TYR A 230 -24.75 -1.20 0.32
CA TYR A 230 -24.68 -2.03 1.53
C TYR A 230 -25.50 -3.32 1.41
N SER A 231 -26.68 -3.26 0.79
CA SER A 231 -27.51 -4.47 0.59
C SER A 231 -26.82 -5.53 -0.26
N LYS A 232 -26.02 -5.10 -1.26
CA LYS A 232 -25.32 -5.99 -2.18
C LYS A 232 -23.99 -6.49 -1.61
N LEU A 233 -23.39 -5.76 -0.66
CA LEU A 233 -22.12 -6.06 -0.01
C LEU A 233 -22.11 -7.42 0.72
N ASN A 234 -23.20 -7.75 1.41
CA ASN A 234 -23.31 -9.00 2.17
C ASN A 234 -23.51 -10.25 1.29
N ASN A 235 -24.02 -10.07 0.06
CA ASN A 235 -24.51 -11.18 -0.77
C ASN A 235 -23.64 -11.48 -1.99
N LYS A 236 -22.76 -10.56 -2.39
CA LYS A 236 -22.00 -10.68 -3.66
C LYS A 236 -20.50 -10.48 -3.44
N THR A 237 -19.71 -11.21 -4.21
CA THR A 237 -18.24 -11.06 -4.25
C THR A 237 -17.78 -10.00 -5.26
N ILE A 238 -18.60 -9.70 -6.27
CA ILE A 238 -18.33 -8.63 -7.25
C ILE A 238 -19.60 -7.82 -7.48
N LEU A 239 -19.43 -6.50 -7.58
CA LEU A 239 -20.45 -5.56 -8.04
C LEU A 239 -19.99 -4.85 -9.31
N PHE A 240 -20.93 -4.45 -10.16
CA PHE A 240 -20.65 -3.77 -11.42
C PHE A 240 -21.45 -2.49 -11.50
N ASN A 241 -20.86 -1.47 -12.14
CA ASN A 241 -21.52 -0.25 -12.57
C ASN A 241 -22.31 0.45 -11.46
N ILE A 242 -21.70 0.58 -10.29
CA ILE A 242 -22.28 1.37 -9.20
C ILE A 242 -22.10 2.85 -9.52
N GLY A 243 -23.09 3.69 -9.19
CA GLY A 243 -22.95 5.15 -9.26
C GLY A 243 -21.89 5.63 -8.28
N ILE A 244 -20.69 5.91 -8.77
CA ILE A 244 -19.56 6.43 -7.98
C ILE A 244 -19.12 7.74 -8.62
N SER A 245 -19.03 8.80 -7.81
CA SER A 245 -18.43 10.08 -8.18
C SER A 245 -17.06 10.21 -7.54
N ILE A 246 -16.04 10.47 -8.36
CA ILE A 246 -14.65 10.64 -7.93
C ILE A 246 -14.22 12.04 -8.33
N ASP A 247 -13.82 12.85 -7.35
CA ASP A 247 -13.40 14.25 -7.55
C ASP A 247 -14.44 15.05 -8.37
N GLY A 248 -15.73 14.82 -8.11
CA GLY A 248 -16.86 15.46 -8.78
C GLY A 248 -17.18 14.92 -10.18
N ARG A 249 -16.57 13.81 -10.60
CA ARG A 249 -16.84 13.15 -11.89
C ARG A 249 -17.48 11.79 -11.68
N ASP A 250 -18.65 11.59 -12.28
CA ASP A 250 -19.31 10.30 -12.30
C ASP A 250 -18.51 9.29 -13.14
N SER A 251 -18.10 8.21 -12.49
CA SER A 251 -17.46 7.07 -13.14
C SER A 251 -18.52 6.07 -13.59
N LYS A 252 -18.87 6.15 -14.88
CA LYS A 252 -19.68 5.12 -15.54
C LYS A 252 -18.73 4.00 -15.98
N ASN A 253 -19.03 2.76 -15.61
CA ASN A 253 -18.21 1.55 -15.78
C ASN A 253 -17.12 1.33 -14.72
N ASN A 254 -17.52 0.65 -13.64
CA ASN A 254 -16.61 0.19 -12.59
C ASN A 254 -16.89 -1.27 -12.22
N LEU A 255 -15.85 -1.94 -11.74
CA LEU A 255 -15.94 -3.27 -11.14
C LEU A 255 -15.49 -3.15 -9.69
N ILE A 256 -16.26 -3.69 -8.76
CA ILE A 256 -15.91 -3.69 -7.34
C ILE A 256 -15.73 -5.13 -6.89
N HIS A 257 -14.51 -5.50 -6.49
CA HIS A 257 -14.22 -6.78 -5.89
C HIS A 257 -14.25 -6.69 -4.37
N ILE A 258 -15.09 -7.51 -3.73
CA ILE A 258 -15.35 -7.46 -2.29
C ILE A 258 -14.58 -8.59 -1.57
N CYS A 259 -13.82 -8.19 -0.56
CA CYS A 259 -13.04 -9.07 0.31
C CYS A 259 -13.53 -8.94 1.76
N PRO A 260 -14.34 -9.88 2.27
CA PRO A 260 -14.74 -9.87 3.68
C PRO A 260 -13.57 -10.20 4.59
N LEU A 261 -13.35 -9.41 5.63
CA LEU A 261 -12.31 -9.60 6.64
C LEU A 261 -12.92 -9.44 8.04
N ASN A 262 -13.33 -10.55 8.66
CA ASN A 262 -14.01 -10.60 9.97
C ASN A 262 -15.22 -9.64 10.04
N SER A 263 -15.05 -8.48 10.68
CA SER A 263 -16.08 -7.45 10.97
C SER A 263 -16.19 -6.34 9.93
N HIS A 264 -15.32 -6.30 8.92
CA HIS A 264 -15.25 -5.24 7.93
C HIS A 264 -14.92 -5.79 6.53
N TYR A 265 -15.24 -5.02 5.50
CA TYR A 265 -15.06 -5.38 4.09
C TYR A 265 -13.99 -4.51 3.44
N TYR A 266 -13.14 -5.12 2.62
CA TYR A 266 -12.25 -4.41 1.71
C TYR A 266 -12.83 -4.46 0.30
N CYS A 267 -13.07 -3.30 -0.30
CA CYS A 267 -13.63 -3.17 -1.64
C CYS A 267 -12.58 -2.58 -2.59
N TYR A 268 -12.19 -3.36 -3.60
CA TYR A 268 -11.27 -2.92 -4.65
C TYR A 268 -12.09 -2.49 -5.87
N ILE A 269 -12.07 -1.19 -6.16
CA ILE A 269 -12.76 -0.58 -7.28
C ILE A 269 -11.78 -0.48 -8.45
N PHE A 270 -12.09 -1.13 -9.55
CA PHE A 270 -11.38 -1.03 -10.82
C PHE A 270 -12.12 -0.07 -11.74
N LEU A 271 -11.37 0.87 -12.30
CA LEU A 271 -11.84 1.88 -13.23
C LEU A 271 -11.26 1.57 -14.62
N SER A 272 -12.09 1.71 -15.66
CA SER A 272 -11.63 1.68 -17.05
C SER A 272 -11.83 3.05 -17.69
N GLU A 273 -10.91 3.42 -18.59
CA GLU A 273 -11.06 4.59 -19.45
C GLU A 273 -11.87 4.28 -20.72
N ASN A 274 -12.10 2.99 -21.01
CA ASN A 274 -12.85 2.58 -22.20
C ASN A 274 -14.35 2.50 -21.91
N ASN A 275 -15.18 2.93 -22.86
CA ASN A 275 -16.65 2.88 -22.78
C ASN A 275 -17.25 1.46 -22.81
N GLY A 276 -16.43 0.41 -22.76
CA GLY A 276 -16.96 -0.95 -22.72
C GLY A 276 -17.69 -1.22 -21.40
N ASN A 277 -18.56 -2.24 -21.37
CA ASN A 277 -19.15 -2.73 -20.11
C ASN A 277 -18.31 -3.86 -19.50
N PHE A 278 -18.05 -3.78 -18.18
CA PHE A 278 -17.47 -4.89 -17.42
C PHE A 278 -18.41 -6.09 -17.29
N ASP A 279 -19.68 -5.96 -17.70
CA ASP A 279 -20.75 -6.94 -17.51
C ASP A 279 -20.92 -7.96 -18.67
N GLN A 280 -19.83 -8.47 -19.23
CA GLN A 280 -19.83 -9.60 -20.18
C GLN A 280 -19.78 -11.00 -19.50
N PHE A 281 -20.94 -11.66 -19.31
CA PHE A 281 -21.02 -13.05 -18.82
C PHE A 281 -20.38 -14.02 -19.84
N PRO A 282 -19.58 -15.05 -19.47
CA PRO A 282 -19.35 -15.67 -18.15
C PRO A 282 -18.01 -15.34 -17.46
N TYR A 283 -17.25 -14.36 -17.97
CA TYR A 283 -15.90 -14.03 -17.47
C TYR A 283 -15.86 -13.60 -15.98
N HIS A 284 -17.00 -13.17 -15.43
CA HIS A 284 -17.17 -12.61 -14.09
C HIS A 284 -16.91 -13.59 -12.95
N LEU A 285 -17.55 -14.76 -13.01
CA LEU A 285 -17.48 -15.75 -11.94
C LEU A 285 -16.09 -16.37 -11.87
N PHE A 286 -15.46 -16.55 -13.03
CA PHE A 286 -14.12 -17.05 -13.13
C PHE A 286 -13.13 -16.01 -12.59
N SER A 287 -13.14 -14.78 -13.13
CA SER A 287 -12.24 -13.70 -12.69
C SER A 287 -12.34 -13.41 -11.19
N ALA A 288 -13.54 -13.39 -10.60
CA ALA A 288 -13.74 -13.25 -9.16
C ALA A 288 -12.98 -14.30 -8.35
N LYS A 289 -13.16 -15.58 -8.72
CA LYS A 289 -12.52 -16.71 -8.02
C LYS A 289 -11.00 -16.68 -8.19
N LEU A 290 -10.50 -16.25 -9.36
CA LEU A 290 -9.06 -16.12 -9.58
C LEU A 290 -8.48 -14.96 -8.74
N MET A 291 -9.13 -13.81 -8.70
CA MET A 291 -8.60 -12.63 -8.04
C MET A 291 -8.71 -12.71 -6.49
N LYS A 292 -9.69 -13.45 -5.97
CA LYS A 292 -10.00 -13.53 -4.54
C LYS A 292 -8.80 -13.86 -3.62
N PRO A 293 -7.98 -14.91 -3.85
CA PRO A 293 -6.89 -15.26 -2.94
C PRO A 293 -5.86 -14.12 -2.81
N PHE A 294 -5.55 -13.49 -3.93
CA PHE A 294 -4.62 -12.37 -3.99
C PHE A 294 -5.14 -11.14 -3.25
N PHE A 295 -6.34 -10.65 -3.58
CA PHE A 295 -6.90 -9.47 -2.93
C PHE A 295 -7.24 -9.71 -1.46
N PHE A 296 -7.54 -10.95 -1.06
CA PHE A 296 -7.70 -11.30 0.35
C PHE A 296 -6.36 -11.18 1.10
N ARG A 297 -5.26 -11.66 0.53
CA ARG A 297 -3.91 -11.48 1.10
C ARG A 297 -3.52 -10.00 1.17
N LEU A 298 -3.77 -9.25 0.10
CA LEU A 298 -3.52 -7.81 0.05
C LEU A 298 -4.33 -7.06 1.13
N SER A 299 -5.59 -7.45 1.34
CA SER A 299 -6.45 -6.84 2.37
C SER A 299 -5.90 -7.07 3.77
N LYS A 300 -5.40 -8.27 4.08
CA LYS A 300 -4.75 -8.56 5.38
C LYS A 300 -3.51 -7.72 5.62
N VAL A 301 -2.70 -7.57 4.57
CA VAL A 301 -1.49 -6.73 4.57
C VAL A 301 -1.84 -5.27 4.87
N ILE A 302 -2.79 -4.73 4.13
CA ILE A 302 -3.25 -3.35 4.30
C ILE A 302 -3.87 -3.15 5.69
N ASP A 303 -4.65 -4.11 6.18
CA ASP A 303 -5.24 -4.02 7.51
C ASP A 303 -4.18 -4.03 8.63
N ALA A 304 -3.14 -4.85 8.48
CA ALA A 304 -2.02 -4.87 9.42
C ALA A 304 -1.25 -3.54 9.46
N ASP A 305 -0.99 -2.92 8.29
CA ASP A 305 -0.39 -1.59 8.20
C ASP A 305 -1.26 -0.50 8.86
N LEU A 306 -2.58 -0.53 8.62
CA LEU A 306 -3.51 0.38 9.27
C LEU A 306 -3.55 0.20 10.80
N GLN A 307 -3.54 -1.05 11.28
CA GLN A 307 -3.50 -1.34 12.72
C GLN A 307 -2.19 -0.87 13.35
N GLN A 308 -1.07 -1.05 12.65
CA GLN A 308 0.23 -0.53 13.10
C GLN A 308 0.20 0.99 13.24
N LYS A 309 -0.29 1.71 12.21
CA LYS A 309 -0.42 3.17 12.25
C LYS A 309 -1.34 3.66 13.37
N LYS A 310 -2.44 2.94 13.63
CA LYS A 310 -3.34 3.24 14.76
C LYS A 310 -2.61 3.07 16.10
N ASN A 311 -1.80 2.02 16.25
CA ASN A 311 -1.00 1.81 17.45
C ASN A 311 0.10 2.86 17.62
N GLU A 312 0.71 3.33 16.54
CA GLU A 312 1.67 4.44 16.56
C GLU A 312 1.00 5.73 17.04
N GLN A 313 -0.21 6.04 16.55
CA GLN A 313 -0.97 7.22 16.98
C GLN A 313 -1.37 7.15 18.47
N LEU A 314 -1.78 5.97 18.96
CA LEU A 314 -2.04 5.76 20.39
C LEU A 314 -0.78 6.01 21.23
N LYS A 315 0.37 5.48 20.81
CA LYS A 315 1.65 5.74 21.49
C LYS A 315 2.06 7.20 21.43
N LEU A 316 1.81 7.89 20.32
CA LEU A 316 2.06 9.34 20.22
C LEU A 316 1.20 10.13 21.20
N THR A 317 -0.06 9.73 21.39
CA THR A 317 -0.96 10.34 22.39
C THR A 317 -0.42 10.09 23.81
N GLU A 318 0.08 8.89 24.11
CA GLU A 318 0.78 8.61 25.38
C GLU A 318 2.09 9.40 25.55
N LEU A 319 2.79 9.71 24.46
CA LEU A 319 4.00 10.53 24.46
C LEU A 319 3.68 12.02 24.64
N GLU A 320 2.56 12.51 24.10
CA GLU A 320 2.08 13.89 24.31
C GLU A 320 1.99 14.22 25.80
N GLU A 321 1.40 13.32 26.60
CA GLU A 321 1.32 13.50 28.06
C GLU A 321 2.71 13.64 28.73
N LYS A 322 3.74 12.96 28.18
CA LYS A 322 5.12 13.02 28.68
C LYS A 322 5.86 14.27 28.22
N ILE A 323 5.61 14.72 26.98
CA ILE A 323 6.14 15.99 26.44
C ILE A 323 5.63 17.16 27.29
N ASN A 324 4.34 17.19 27.60
CA ASN A 324 3.70 18.26 28.37
C ASN A 324 4.31 18.36 29.78
N TYR A 325 4.75 17.24 30.35
CA TYR A 325 5.50 17.25 31.60
C TYR A 325 6.88 17.93 31.49
N VAL A 326 7.60 17.78 30.37
CA VAL A 326 8.92 18.44 30.16
C VAL A 326 8.84 19.91 29.94
N THR A 327 7.96 20.35 29.04
CA THR A 327 7.84 21.77 28.74
C THR A 327 7.51 22.54 30.02
N ASN A 328 6.61 21.97 30.85
CA ASN A 328 6.32 22.49 32.18
C ASN A 328 7.53 22.48 33.12
N SER A 329 8.38 21.45 33.07
CA SER A 329 9.60 21.36 33.88
C SER A 329 10.68 22.37 33.45
N VAL A 330 10.91 22.54 32.15
CA VAL A 330 11.86 23.51 31.57
C VAL A 330 11.44 24.94 31.89
N ASN A 331 10.16 25.28 31.66
CA ASN A 331 9.62 26.59 32.01
C ASN A 331 9.72 26.86 33.52
N SER A 332 9.53 25.83 34.34
CA SER A 332 9.70 25.95 35.78
C SER A 332 11.16 26.13 36.19
N MET A 333 12.13 25.49 35.53
CA MET A 333 13.56 25.73 35.78
C MET A 333 13.97 27.16 35.40
N HIS A 334 13.49 27.68 34.27
CA HIS A 334 13.71 29.08 33.90
C HIS A 334 13.09 30.04 34.93
N PHE A 335 11.88 29.74 35.40
CA PHE A 335 11.22 30.50 36.46
C PHE A 335 12.02 30.48 37.77
N ILE A 336 12.46 29.31 38.23
CA ILE A 336 13.29 29.15 39.44
C ILE A 336 14.58 29.95 39.28
N ARG A 337 15.27 29.83 38.14
CA ARG A 337 16.51 30.59 37.85
C ARG A 337 16.30 32.10 37.95
N ASN A 338 15.20 32.62 37.41
CA ASN A 338 14.88 34.05 37.47
C ASN A 338 14.54 34.50 38.90
N LYS A 339 13.84 33.66 39.67
CA LYS A 339 13.45 33.93 41.07
C LYS A 339 14.57 33.74 42.08
N LEU A 340 15.70 33.15 41.67
CA LEU A 340 16.95 33.14 42.46
C LEU A 340 17.79 34.42 42.30
N GLY A 341 17.48 35.29 41.33
CA GLY A 341 18.17 36.58 41.15
C GLY A 341 18.16 37.51 42.39
N PRO A 342 17.01 37.64 43.10
CA PRO A 342 16.94 38.33 44.39
C PRO A 342 17.86 37.73 45.47
N VAL A 343 18.10 36.41 45.47
CA VAL A 343 19.04 35.76 46.40
C VAL A 343 20.46 36.28 46.21
N LYS A 344 20.91 36.34 44.95
CA LYS A 344 22.24 36.87 44.61
C LYS A 344 22.38 38.34 45.01
N SER A 345 21.34 39.13 44.77
CA SER A 345 21.33 40.57 45.09
C SER A 345 21.33 40.80 46.61
N TYR A 346 20.55 40.03 47.35
CA TYR A 346 20.53 40.07 48.81
C TYR A 346 21.88 39.68 49.43
N LEU A 347 22.50 38.59 48.96
CA LEU A 347 23.81 38.14 49.45
C LEU A 347 24.90 39.18 49.20
N ALA A 348 24.93 39.81 48.02
CA ALA A 348 25.87 40.89 47.71
C ALA A 348 25.66 42.10 48.65
N MET A 349 24.42 42.50 48.90
CA MET A 349 24.11 43.60 49.84
C MET A 349 24.49 43.26 51.29
N VAL A 350 24.34 42.01 51.72
CA VAL A 350 24.78 41.54 53.05
C VAL A 350 26.30 41.56 53.17
N GLU A 351 27.01 41.16 52.12
CA GLU A 351 28.47 41.19 52.09
C GLU A 351 29.00 42.64 52.16
N ASP A 352 28.38 43.56 51.40
CA ASP A 352 28.70 45.00 51.44
C ASP A 352 28.35 45.64 52.80
N TYR A 353 27.24 45.22 53.41
CA TYR A 353 26.85 45.64 54.76
C TYR A 353 27.88 45.18 55.81
N ASN A 354 28.33 43.92 55.73
CA ASN A 354 29.28 43.35 56.68
C ASN A 354 30.70 43.93 56.53
N ARG A 355 31.11 44.27 55.29
CA ARG A 355 32.43 44.88 55.00
C ARG A 355 32.51 46.38 55.28
N SER A 356 31.38 47.07 55.43
CA SER A 356 31.37 48.51 55.70
C SER A 356 31.63 48.81 57.19
N GLU A 357 32.74 49.46 57.52
CA GLU A 357 33.02 49.92 58.90
C GLU A 357 32.28 51.23 59.26
N ASP A 358 31.78 51.95 58.26
CA ASP A 358 31.05 53.21 58.40
C ASP A 358 29.56 53.00 58.78
N ILE A 359 29.18 53.55 59.94
CA ILE A 359 27.84 53.45 60.54
C ILE A 359 26.77 54.14 59.70
N ASP A 360 27.08 55.26 59.05
CA ASP A 360 26.10 55.98 58.22
C ASP A 360 25.85 55.26 56.89
N ARG A 361 26.86 54.55 56.38
CA ARG A 361 26.75 53.71 55.18
C ARG A 361 25.91 52.47 55.47
N LYS A 362 26.11 51.83 56.63
CA LYS A 362 25.26 50.72 57.11
C LYS A 362 23.80 51.13 57.25
N LYS A 363 23.51 52.28 57.89
CA LYS A 363 22.14 52.82 58.01
C LYS A 363 21.46 53.11 56.67
N LYS A 364 22.22 53.48 55.63
CA LYS A 364 21.69 53.67 54.28
C LYS A 364 21.38 52.34 53.56
N ILE A 365 22.13 51.28 53.82
CA ILE A 365 21.98 49.96 53.16
C ILE A 365 20.85 49.14 53.81
N GLU A 366 20.69 49.25 55.13
CA GLU A 366 19.71 48.50 55.94
C GLU A 366 18.25 48.51 55.42
N PRO A 367 17.65 49.64 54.98
CA PRO A 367 16.29 49.65 54.40
C PRO A 367 16.19 48.94 53.04
N TYR A 368 17.26 48.92 52.24
CA TYR A 368 17.29 48.16 50.98
C TYR A 368 17.45 46.66 51.24
N LEU A 369 18.21 46.32 52.28
CA LEU A 369 18.46 44.95 52.70
C LEU A 369 17.19 44.28 53.24
N THR A 370 16.40 45.00 54.02
CA THR A 370 15.07 44.55 54.49
C THR A 370 14.07 44.41 53.35
N LYS A 371 14.07 45.33 52.38
CA LYS A 371 13.20 45.26 51.19
C LYS A 371 13.56 44.07 50.28
N GLU A 372 14.84 43.82 50.05
CA GLU A 372 15.28 42.64 49.29
C GLU A 372 15.04 41.33 50.05
N ARG A 373 15.12 41.32 51.39
CA ARG A 373 14.74 40.15 52.22
C ARG A 373 13.26 39.77 52.06
N GLN A 374 12.36 40.74 51.94
CA GLN A 374 10.94 40.47 51.70
C GLN A 374 10.69 39.90 50.29
N LYS A 375 11.38 40.43 49.27
CA LYS A 375 11.35 39.89 47.90
C LYS A 375 11.96 38.49 47.82
N LEU A 376 13.00 38.22 48.61
CA LEU A 376 13.62 36.91 48.76
C LEU A 376 12.62 35.89 49.30
N ASN A 377 11.96 36.20 50.42
CA ASN A 377 11.01 35.29 51.06
C ASN A 377 9.83 34.94 50.14
N SER A 378 9.27 35.94 49.45
CA SER A 378 8.21 35.71 48.46
C SER A 378 8.69 34.90 47.26
N SER A 379 9.91 35.14 46.77
CA SER A 379 10.49 34.37 45.67
C SER A 379 10.80 32.93 46.05
N ILE A 380 11.27 32.67 47.27
CA ILE A 380 11.52 31.32 47.80
C ILE A 380 10.20 30.55 47.97
N ALA A 381 9.15 31.18 48.50
CA ALA A 381 7.83 30.55 48.61
C ALA A 381 7.30 30.12 47.24
N GLN A 382 7.43 30.98 46.22
CA GLN A 382 7.04 30.68 44.83
C GLN A 382 7.91 29.57 44.20
N ILE A 383 9.21 29.50 44.53
CA ILE A 383 10.11 28.44 44.08
C ILE A 383 9.69 27.09 44.69
N LEU A 384 9.40 27.05 46.00
CA LEU A 384 9.02 25.82 46.70
C LEU A 384 7.69 25.27 46.18
N GLU A 385 6.69 26.14 46.00
CA GLU A 385 5.39 25.75 45.42
C GLU A 385 5.55 25.17 44.00
N LYS A 386 6.42 25.78 43.18
CA LYS A 386 6.71 25.30 41.83
C LYS A 386 7.54 24.00 41.82
N ALA A 387 8.47 23.83 42.76
CA ALA A 387 9.29 22.63 42.88
C ALA A 387 8.48 21.41 43.35
N ASP A 388 7.57 21.59 44.32
CA ASP A 388 6.64 20.55 44.78
C ASP A 388 5.70 20.06 43.69
N TYR A 389 5.37 20.95 42.74
CA TYR A 389 4.59 20.60 41.55
C TYR A 389 5.38 19.72 40.55
N ILE A 390 6.67 19.99 40.35
CA ILE A 390 7.54 19.25 39.42
C ILE A 390 7.89 17.86 39.97
N LEU A 391 8.22 17.76 41.26
CA LEU A 391 8.68 16.54 41.93
C LEU A 391 7.65 15.40 41.91
N LYS A 392 6.37 15.69 41.66
CA LYS A 392 5.28 14.71 41.69
C LYS A 392 5.11 13.86 40.42
N ARG A 393 5.84 14.09 39.32
CA ARG A 393 5.59 13.35 38.05
C ARG A 393 6.82 13.13 37.13
N SER A 394 7.95 12.62 37.61
CA SER A 394 9.17 12.53 36.78
C SER A 394 9.17 11.41 35.71
N ASN A 395 9.28 11.78 34.42
CA ASN A 395 10.31 11.32 33.46
C ASN A 395 10.02 11.83 32.03
N ASN A 396 11.05 12.31 31.31
CA ASN A 396 10.97 12.47 29.85
C ASN A 396 12.35 12.73 29.17
N PRO A 397 12.49 12.35 27.88
CA PRO A 397 13.41 12.94 26.90
C PRO A 397 12.64 13.59 25.71
N PHE A 398 13.33 14.39 24.89
CA PHE A 398 12.96 14.88 23.53
C PHE A 398 12.42 16.32 23.38
N ASN A 399 13.03 17.01 22.40
CA ASN A 399 12.64 18.28 21.77
C ASN A 399 12.52 18.01 20.26
N VAL A 400 11.63 18.73 19.58
CA VAL A 400 11.37 18.62 18.13
C VAL A 400 12.47 19.33 17.35
N TYR A 401 13.35 18.60 16.64
CA TYR A 401 14.55 19.20 15.99
C TYR A 401 14.60 19.16 14.45
N LYS A 402 13.65 18.54 13.73
CA LYS A 402 13.81 18.34 12.28
C LYS A 402 12.59 18.76 11.47
N ILE A 403 12.67 19.89 10.78
CA ILE A 403 11.66 20.31 9.80
C ILE A 403 12.05 19.70 8.45
N GLU A 404 11.12 19.01 7.80
CA GLU A 404 11.32 18.34 6.51
C GLU A 404 10.35 18.90 5.46
N LEU A 405 10.59 18.59 4.18
CA LEU A 405 9.72 18.95 3.07
C LEU A 405 8.76 17.79 2.78
N TYR A 406 7.47 18.11 2.73
CA TYR A 406 6.42 17.14 2.42
C TYR A 406 5.51 17.70 1.32
N GLY A 407 5.04 16.83 0.43
CA GLY A 407 4.10 17.23 -0.61
C GLY A 407 2.71 17.50 -0.04
N ILE A 408 1.93 18.38 -0.68
CA ILE A 408 0.55 18.71 -0.23
C ILE A 408 -0.36 17.46 -0.09
N GLN A 409 -0.14 16.44 -0.91
CA GLN A 409 -0.83 15.15 -0.84
C GLN A 409 -0.54 14.40 0.47
N GLN A 410 0.69 14.50 0.98
CA GLN A 410 1.06 13.89 2.26
C GLN A 410 0.37 14.62 3.40
N LEU A 411 0.42 15.96 3.42
CA LEU A 411 -0.28 16.77 4.42
C LEU A 411 -1.78 16.45 4.46
N PHE A 412 -2.44 16.42 3.30
CA PHE A 412 -3.86 16.05 3.24
C PHE A 412 -4.12 14.63 3.76
N SER A 413 -3.26 13.67 3.42
CA SER A 413 -3.40 12.28 3.88
C SER A 413 -3.27 12.18 5.40
N GLU A 414 -2.36 12.94 6.00
CA GLU A 414 -2.18 12.99 7.46
C GLU A 414 -3.39 13.62 8.15
N ILE A 415 -3.88 14.75 7.64
CA ILE A 415 -5.10 15.39 8.17
C ILE A 415 -6.29 14.45 8.05
N ARG A 416 -6.50 13.82 6.89
CA ARG A 416 -7.59 12.87 6.67
C ARG A 416 -7.48 11.64 7.57
N ARG A 417 -6.26 11.12 7.80
CA ARG A 417 -6.02 9.99 8.69
C ARG A 417 -6.46 10.33 10.12
N ILE A 418 -6.03 11.48 10.65
CA ILE A 418 -6.37 11.92 12.01
C ILE A 418 -7.86 12.26 12.10
N TRP A 419 -8.42 12.91 11.08
CA TRP A 419 -9.87 13.21 11.02
C TRP A 419 -10.72 11.95 11.13
N ASN A 420 -10.43 10.93 10.31
CA ASN A 420 -11.15 9.66 10.28
C ASN A 420 -11.03 8.86 11.59
N TYR A 421 -10.07 9.19 12.45
CA TYR A 421 -9.97 8.61 13.78
C TYR A 421 -11.01 9.19 14.75
N TYR A 422 -11.36 10.47 14.61
CA TYR A 422 -12.24 11.20 15.54
C TYR A 422 -13.65 11.46 15.01
N PHE A 423 -13.84 11.48 13.69
CA PHE A 423 -15.09 11.80 13.02
C PHE A 423 -15.49 10.71 12.04
N ASP A 424 -16.79 10.41 12.04
CA ASP A 424 -17.39 9.35 11.21
C ASP A 424 -17.87 9.84 9.84
N THR A 425 -17.90 11.15 9.63
CA THR A 425 -18.38 11.79 8.40
C THR A 425 -17.26 12.51 7.65
N GLU A 426 -17.15 12.23 6.34
CA GLU A 426 -16.24 12.93 5.43
C GLU A 426 -16.79 14.32 5.09
N ASN A 427 -16.57 15.30 5.97
CA ASN A 427 -16.92 16.71 5.72
C ASN A 427 -15.68 17.48 5.26
N PHE A 428 -15.13 17.10 4.11
CA PHE A 428 -14.03 17.80 3.46
C PHE A 428 -14.57 18.68 2.33
N SER A 429 -14.29 19.98 2.38
CA SER A 429 -14.50 20.90 1.26
C SER A 429 -13.17 21.26 0.62
N LEU A 430 -13.14 21.22 -0.70
CA LEU A 430 -11.93 21.43 -1.48
C LEU A 430 -12.16 22.58 -2.44
N ASN A 431 -11.59 23.74 -2.12
CA ASN A 431 -11.70 24.95 -2.92
C ASN A 431 -10.34 25.33 -3.51
N TRP A 432 -9.96 24.54 -4.51
CA TRP A 432 -8.64 24.60 -5.14
C TRP A 432 -8.70 24.08 -6.57
N GLU A 433 -7.97 24.72 -7.49
CA GLU A 433 -7.88 24.25 -8.87
C GLU A 433 -6.78 23.18 -8.98
N VAL A 434 -7.12 21.93 -8.63
CA VAL A 434 -6.24 20.72 -8.66
C VAL A 434 -5.49 20.50 -9.99
N ARG A 435 -5.74 21.30 -11.03
CA ARG A 435 -5.46 20.96 -12.43
C ARG A 435 -4.66 21.97 -13.24
N LYS A 436 -4.22 23.11 -12.70
CA LYS A 436 -3.61 24.14 -13.58
C LYS A 436 -2.08 24.19 -13.65
N ASP A 437 -1.34 23.73 -12.64
CA ASP A 437 0.12 23.86 -12.68
C ASP A 437 0.86 22.52 -12.77
N ARG A 438 1.78 22.44 -13.74
CA ARG A 438 2.77 21.35 -13.87
C ARG A 438 3.84 21.37 -12.78
N VAL A 439 3.83 22.39 -11.93
CA VAL A 439 4.81 22.60 -10.86
C VAL A 439 4.25 21.98 -9.59
N LYS A 440 4.95 20.97 -9.06
CA LYS A 440 4.65 20.42 -7.74
C LYS A 440 5.14 21.40 -6.67
N TYR A 441 4.37 21.55 -5.61
CA TYR A 441 4.76 22.37 -4.46
C TYR A 441 4.74 21.52 -3.18
N ASP A 442 5.73 21.78 -2.34
CA ASP A 442 5.91 21.18 -1.02
C ASP A 442 5.63 22.20 0.08
N VAL A 443 5.37 21.68 1.26
CA VAL A 443 5.21 22.41 2.52
C VAL A 443 6.27 21.95 3.51
N LYS A 444 6.68 22.84 4.42
CA LYS A 444 7.65 22.51 5.47
C LYS A 444 6.94 22.36 6.80
N TYR A 445 7.13 21.22 7.44
CA TYR A 445 6.68 21.01 8.82
C TYR A 445 7.49 19.89 9.47
N ASN A 446 7.37 19.74 10.79
CA ASN A 446 7.84 18.54 11.48
C ASN A 446 6.66 17.59 11.62
N GLN A 447 6.78 16.36 11.10
CA GLN A 447 5.68 15.39 11.08
C GLN A 447 5.10 15.12 12.48
N ILE A 448 5.95 14.92 13.48
CA ILE A 448 5.53 14.63 14.87
C ILE A 448 4.82 15.84 15.48
N GLY A 449 5.41 17.04 15.34
CA GLY A 449 4.83 18.28 15.85
C GLY A 449 3.49 18.60 15.19
N MET A 450 3.37 18.38 13.89
CA MET A 450 2.12 18.55 13.16
C MET A 450 1.07 17.52 13.59
N GLU A 451 1.45 16.26 13.77
CA GLU A 451 0.55 15.22 14.26
C GLU A 451 0.03 15.51 15.67
N LEU A 452 0.86 16.05 16.56
CA LEU A 452 0.45 16.52 17.88
C LEU A 452 -0.55 17.68 17.79
N VAL A 453 -0.24 18.70 16.98
CA VAL A 453 -1.14 19.85 16.76
C VAL A 453 -2.51 19.40 16.26
N LEU A 454 -2.53 18.56 15.22
CA LEU A 454 -3.76 18.03 14.62
C LEU A 454 -4.53 17.16 15.59
N THR A 455 -3.86 16.26 16.31
CA THR A 455 -4.49 15.36 17.27
C THR A 455 -5.14 16.15 18.41
N ASN A 456 -4.43 17.14 18.98
CA ASN A 456 -4.97 17.99 20.04
C ASN A 456 -6.18 18.79 19.56
N TRP A 457 -6.07 19.45 18.40
CA TRP A 457 -7.15 20.27 17.84
C TRP A 457 -8.37 19.44 17.44
N ILE A 458 -8.20 18.39 16.63
CA ILE A 458 -9.30 17.55 16.12
C ILE A 458 -9.98 16.79 17.27
N SER A 459 -9.23 16.32 18.27
CA SER A 459 -9.79 15.70 19.48
C SER A 459 -10.68 16.67 20.26
N ASN A 460 -10.26 17.93 20.41
CA ASN A 460 -11.08 18.96 21.05
C ASN A 460 -12.33 19.28 20.22
N MET A 461 -12.21 19.41 18.90
CA MET A 461 -13.38 19.57 18.03
C MET A 461 -14.37 18.42 18.23
N SER A 462 -13.91 17.16 18.25
CA SER A 462 -14.77 15.99 18.44
C SER A 462 -15.49 15.99 19.80
N LYS A 463 -14.81 16.42 20.88
CA LYS A 463 -15.38 16.49 22.23
C LYS A 463 -16.44 17.60 22.39
N TYR A 464 -16.22 18.74 21.75
CA TYR A 464 -17.04 19.95 21.97
C TYR A 464 -17.98 20.28 20.81
N ASN A 465 -18.00 19.48 19.74
CA ASN A 465 -18.88 19.69 18.60
C ASN A 465 -20.37 19.47 18.97
N THR A 466 -21.22 20.40 18.55
CA THR A 466 -22.68 20.30 18.70
C THR A 466 -23.44 20.37 17.37
N GLY A 467 -22.75 20.45 16.23
CA GLY A 467 -23.38 20.62 14.93
C GLY A 467 -22.46 20.29 13.76
N LEU A 468 -22.38 21.22 12.81
CA LEU A 468 -21.58 21.08 11.59
C LEU A 468 -20.08 21.18 11.91
N THR A 469 -19.32 20.20 11.42
CA THR A 469 -17.85 20.19 11.42
C THR A 469 -17.32 19.90 10.04
N GLY A 470 -16.12 20.36 9.75
CA GLY A 470 -15.41 19.96 8.54
C GLY A 470 -14.06 20.62 8.39
N VAL A 471 -13.41 20.33 7.27
CA VAL A 471 -12.12 20.87 6.90
C VAL A 471 -12.20 21.41 5.48
N GLU A 472 -11.77 22.65 5.29
CA GLU A 472 -11.67 23.31 4.00
C GLU A 472 -10.21 23.46 3.59
N PHE A 473 -9.87 23.03 2.37
CA PHE A 473 -8.57 23.31 1.77
C PHE A 473 -8.71 24.38 0.70
N LYS A 474 -7.95 25.47 0.84
CA LYS A 474 -7.88 26.59 -0.10
C LYS A 474 -6.46 26.76 -0.61
N GLU A 475 -6.33 27.07 -1.88
CA GLU A 475 -5.04 27.39 -2.51
C GLU A 475 -4.99 28.87 -2.91
N SER A 476 -3.99 29.59 -2.38
CA SER A 476 -3.63 30.95 -2.82
C SER A 476 -2.36 30.91 -3.68
N THR A 477 -1.84 32.04 -4.15
CA THR A 477 -0.57 32.07 -4.93
C THR A 477 0.60 31.49 -4.15
N ASP A 478 0.74 31.88 -2.88
CA ASP A 478 1.95 31.63 -2.08
C ASP A 478 1.73 30.65 -0.91
N PHE A 479 0.47 30.33 -0.59
CA PHE A 479 0.11 29.50 0.55
C PHE A 479 -0.95 28.44 0.23
N TYR A 480 -0.85 27.30 0.89
CA TYR A 480 -1.95 26.36 1.11
C TYR A 480 -2.60 26.70 2.46
N ASN A 481 -3.88 27.02 2.44
CA ASN A 481 -4.65 27.33 3.64
C ASN A 481 -5.54 26.14 4.00
N VAL A 482 -5.40 25.64 5.22
CA VAL A 482 -6.21 24.56 5.78
C VAL A 482 -7.05 25.14 6.89
N THR A 483 -8.38 25.20 6.70
CA THR A 483 -9.30 25.74 7.69
C THR A 483 -10.18 24.65 8.26
N PHE A 484 -10.08 24.44 9.56
CA PHE A 484 -10.98 23.59 10.33
C PHE A 484 -12.14 24.43 10.81
N PHE A 485 -13.37 23.91 10.69
CA PHE A 485 -14.55 24.58 11.24
C PHE A 485 -15.36 23.63 12.11
N ASN A 486 -15.88 24.17 13.22
CA ASN A 486 -16.82 23.45 14.08
C ASN A 486 -17.87 24.39 14.69
N THR A 487 -19.07 23.85 14.84
CA THR A 487 -20.14 24.51 15.59
C THR A 487 -19.93 24.24 17.07
N LEU A 488 -19.87 25.29 17.89
CA LEU A 488 -19.77 25.19 19.35
C LEU A 488 -21.08 25.63 20.00
N ASN A 489 -21.43 24.96 21.09
CA ASN A 489 -22.48 25.44 22.00
C ASN A 489 -21.86 26.41 23.03
N CYS A 490 -21.36 27.55 22.55
CA CYS A 490 -20.86 28.64 23.38
C CYS A 490 -21.62 29.93 23.08
N THR A 491 -21.70 30.83 24.05
CA THR A 491 -22.21 32.18 23.76
C THR A 491 -21.23 32.94 22.86
N ASP A 492 -21.70 33.85 22.02
CA ASP A 492 -20.84 34.64 21.12
C ASP A 492 -19.71 35.36 21.87
N ILE A 493 -19.96 35.76 23.12
CA ILE A 493 -19.01 36.44 24.03
C ILE A 493 -17.89 35.49 24.49
N GLU A 494 -18.21 34.24 24.81
CA GLU A 494 -17.21 33.24 25.21
C GLU A 494 -16.37 32.81 24.00
N GLY A 495 -17.00 32.66 22.83
CA GLY A 495 -16.32 32.36 21.58
C GLY A 495 -15.37 33.48 21.13
N THR A 496 -15.78 34.75 21.23
CA THR A 496 -14.90 35.88 20.92
C THR A 496 -13.71 35.96 21.86
N LYS A 497 -13.92 35.79 23.18
CA LYS A 497 -12.80 35.73 24.13
C LYS A 497 -11.82 34.60 23.82
N PHE A 498 -12.32 33.43 23.47
CA PHE A 498 -11.48 32.28 23.09
C PHE A 498 -10.62 32.58 21.85
N VAL A 499 -11.22 33.19 20.83
CA VAL A 499 -10.52 33.62 19.61
C VAL A 499 -9.48 34.70 19.89
N GLU A 500 -9.85 35.72 20.68
CA GLU A 500 -8.95 36.80 21.10
C GLU A 500 -7.77 36.24 21.90
N GLU A 501 -8.02 35.31 22.84
CA GLU A 501 -6.97 34.63 23.57
C GLU A 501 -6.03 33.88 22.62
N PHE A 502 -6.53 33.11 21.65
CA PHE A 502 -5.64 32.41 20.72
C PHE A 502 -4.79 33.37 19.87
N ASN A 503 -5.41 34.40 19.31
CA ASN A 503 -4.74 35.33 18.40
C ASN A 503 -3.79 36.30 19.11
N ASN A 504 -4.01 36.61 20.39
CA ASN A 504 -3.16 37.59 21.09
C ASN A 504 -1.69 37.12 21.18
N THR A 505 -0.78 38.04 20.86
CA THR A 505 0.68 37.84 20.83
C THR A 505 1.38 38.23 22.13
N ASP A 506 0.65 38.79 23.11
CA ASP A 506 1.25 39.30 24.35
C ASP A 506 1.74 38.18 25.28
N ARG A 507 3.06 38.05 25.40
CA ARG A 507 3.77 37.06 26.25
C ARG A 507 3.35 37.08 27.72
N ALA A 508 2.90 38.24 28.23
CA ALA A 508 2.47 38.40 29.63
C ALA A 508 1.09 37.76 29.90
N GLU A 509 0.18 37.82 28.91
CA GLU A 509 -1.16 37.23 29.00
C GLU A 509 -1.13 35.71 28.76
N ILE A 510 -0.22 35.26 27.89
CA ILE A 510 0.04 33.85 27.55
C ILE A 510 0.42 33.01 28.80
N LEU A 511 1.18 33.58 29.74
CA LEU A 511 1.63 32.90 30.97
C LEU A 511 0.54 32.74 32.05
N VAL A 512 -0.59 33.45 31.94
CA VAL A 512 -1.69 33.45 32.92
C VAL A 512 -2.79 32.44 32.57
N ARG A 513 -2.73 31.81 31.39
CA ARG A 513 -3.80 30.96 30.85
C ARG A 513 -3.88 29.58 31.53
N ASN A 514 -5.11 29.14 31.79
CA ASN A 514 -5.41 27.78 32.26
C ASN A 514 -5.58 26.76 31.11
N SER A 515 -5.57 27.20 29.85
CA SER A 515 -5.78 26.40 28.64
C SER A 515 -4.46 25.91 28.03
N ARG A 516 -3.80 24.94 28.70
CA ARG A 516 -2.46 24.44 28.33
C ARG A 516 -2.34 23.86 26.92
N GLY A 517 -3.38 23.21 26.40
CA GLY A 517 -3.35 22.59 25.06
C GLY A 517 -3.23 23.60 23.91
N LEU A 518 -3.86 24.78 24.01
CA LEU A 518 -3.78 25.81 22.97
C LEU A 518 -2.42 26.51 22.93
N LEU A 519 -1.77 26.63 24.10
CA LEU A 519 -0.41 27.14 24.19
C LEU A 519 0.58 26.22 23.48
N GLU A 520 0.49 24.92 23.73
CA GLU A 520 1.33 23.91 23.07
C GLU A 520 1.11 23.90 21.55
N VAL A 521 -0.14 23.96 21.10
CA VAL A 521 -0.47 24.07 19.66
C VAL A 521 0.20 25.30 19.06
N LYS A 522 0.05 26.48 19.67
CA LYS A 522 0.66 27.72 19.19
C LYS A 522 2.20 27.66 19.21
N ASP A 523 2.79 27.09 20.25
CA ASP A 523 4.24 26.94 20.36
C ASP A 523 4.81 26.00 19.29
N PHE A 524 4.16 24.87 19.01
CA PHE A 524 4.58 23.95 17.93
C PHE A 524 4.42 24.61 16.55
N LEU A 525 3.33 25.32 16.30
CA LEU A 525 3.11 26.04 15.04
C LEU A 525 4.17 27.13 14.82
N ASN A 526 4.49 27.90 15.85
CA ASN A 526 5.55 28.90 15.83
C ASN A 526 6.93 28.28 15.55
N GLN A 527 7.25 27.14 16.18
CA GLN A 527 8.50 26.41 15.93
C GLN A 527 8.61 25.91 14.48
N MET A 528 7.48 25.56 13.87
CA MET A 528 7.40 25.13 12.47
C MET A 528 7.29 26.30 11.48
N ALA A 529 7.17 27.55 11.97
CA ALA A 529 6.91 28.75 11.16
C ALA A 529 5.65 28.62 10.29
N ILE A 530 4.58 28.04 10.86
CA ILE A 530 3.25 27.95 10.26
C ILE A 530 2.38 29.04 10.89
N ASP A 531 1.89 29.97 10.08
CA ASP A 531 1.01 31.02 10.56
C ASP A 531 -0.38 30.43 10.82
N ALA A 532 -0.96 30.77 11.97
CA ALA A 532 -2.24 30.23 12.42
C ALA A 532 -3.14 31.32 12.99
N GLU A 533 -4.41 31.29 12.60
CA GLU A 533 -5.40 32.28 13.02
C GLU A 533 -6.72 31.59 13.39
N MET A 534 -7.42 32.13 14.39
CA MET A 534 -8.79 31.75 14.70
C MET A 534 -9.75 32.90 14.41
N TYR A 535 -10.96 32.58 13.97
CA TYR A 535 -12.04 33.56 13.83
C TYR A 535 -13.40 32.92 14.08
N LEU A 536 -14.38 33.74 14.45
CA LEU A 536 -15.76 33.33 14.69
C LEU A 536 -16.68 33.95 13.64
N GLU A 537 -17.42 33.12 12.92
CA GLU A 537 -18.33 33.56 11.87
C GLU A 537 -19.59 32.69 11.92
N GLU A 538 -20.77 33.33 11.94
CA GLU A 538 -22.08 32.65 11.97
C GLU A 538 -22.23 31.56 13.07
N GLY A 539 -21.67 31.78 14.26
CA GLY A 539 -21.72 30.82 15.37
C GLY A 539 -20.81 29.58 15.20
N LYS A 540 -19.87 29.63 14.25
CA LYS A 540 -18.84 28.61 14.03
C LYS A 540 -17.47 29.17 14.36
N ILE A 541 -16.62 28.35 14.97
CA ILE A 541 -15.21 28.66 15.11
C ILE A 541 -14.46 28.09 13.91
N TYR A 542 -13.60 28.94 13.35
CA TYR A 542 -12.69 28.59 12.28
C TYR A 542 -11.26 28.68 12.82
N PHE A 543 -10.47 27.64 12.54
CA PHE A 543 -9.04 27.60 12.82
C PHE A 543 -8.30 27.37 11.52
N SER A 544 -7.55 28.37 11.08
CA SER A 544 -6.87 28.40 9.79
C SER A 544 -5.36 28.27 9.96
N LEU A 545 -4.77 27.35 9.20
CA LEU A 545 -3.33 27.11 9.13
C LEU A 545 -2.82 27.47 7.74
N ASN A 546 -1.82 28.35 7.68
CA ASN A 546 -1.22 28.83 6.44
C ASN A 546 0.15 28.18 6.21
N PHE A 547 0.21 27.27 5.24
CA PHE A 547 1.44 26.61 4.83
C PHE A 547 2.03 27.32 3.62
N LYS A 548 3.26 27.84 3.76
CA LYS A 548 3.98 28.46 2.64
C LYS A 548 4.34 27.42 1.57
N LYS A 549 4.14 27.76 0.30
CA LYS A 549 4.51 26.93 -0.84
C LYS A 549 6.00 27.02 -1.14
N TYR A 550 6.63 25.86 -1.29
CA TYR A 550 8.00 25.73 -1.80
C TYR A 550 7.94 24.96 -3.12
N LYS A 551 8.65 25.43 -4.15
CA LYS A 551 8.71 24.67 -5.42
C LYS A 551 9.43 23.34 -5.17
N TYR A 552 8.83 22.25 -5.64
CA TYR A 552 9.45 20.94 -5.64
C TYR A 552 10.72 20.99 -6.48
N ASP A 553 11.86 20.72 -5.85
CA ASP A 553 13.17 20.64 -6.50
C ASP A 553 13.57 19.17 -6.54
N GLU A 554 13.61 18.55 -7.73
CA GLU A 554 13.98 17.12 -7.91
C GLU A 554 15.40 16.78 -7.42
N ASN A 555 16.18 17.78 -6.99
CA ASN A 555 17.57 17.65 -6.56
C ASN A 555 17.78 17.49 -5.04
N ILE A 556 16.71 17.48 -4.23
CA ILE A 556 16.84 17.31 -2.77
C ILE A 556 16.28 15.94 -2.37
N ASP A 557 17.24 15.02 -2.16
CA ASP A 557 17.16 13.68 -1.55
C ASP A 557 16.64 12.50 -2.41
N ASN A 558 17.63 11.77 -2.96
CA ASN A 558 17.60 10.32 -3.20
C ASN A 558 17.76 9.56 -1.87
#